data_AF-A0A968LKL9-F1
#
_entry.id   AF-A0A968LKL9-F1
#
_cell.length_a   1.000
_cell.length_b   1.000
_cell.length_c   1.000
_cell.angle_alpha   90.00
_cell.angle_beta   90.00
_cell.angle_gamma   90.00
#
_symmetry.space_group_name_H-M   'P 1'
#
loop_
_entity.id
_entity.type
_entity.pdbx_description
1 polymer ?
#
loop_
_entity_poly.entity_id
_entity_poly.type
_entity_poly.pdbx_seq_one_letter_code
_entity_poly.pdbx_strand_id
1 'polypeptide(L)'
;MKFSQRALSVLSVSFLSLMAAVPVLAAPAYLVGEFGSRINVRSQPTTFASSPHFGLVGDRVEVIDITYNDEDGYEWYYVEFASGARGWIRGDLVEVQEP
;
A
#
# COMPACT_ATOMS: atom_id res chain seq x y z
N MET A 1 -68.39 5.50 -1.11
CA MET A 1 -66.93 5.23 -1.08
C MET A 1 -66.45 5.00 -2.51
N LYS A 2 -65.59 5.89 -3.05
CA LYS A 2 -65.00 5.79 -4.39
C LYS A 2 -63.48 5.82 -4.24
N PHE A 3 -62.82 4.76 -4.66
CA PHE A 3 -61.36 4.61 -4.76
C PHE A 3 -60.85 5.22 -6.06
N SER A 4 -59.74 5.97 -6.02
CA SER A 4 -58.88 6.37 -7.16
C SER A 4 -57.86 7.42 -6.64
N GLN A 5 -56.57 7.50 -6.97
CA GLN A 5 -55.63 6.73 -7.79
C GLN A 5 -54.21 7.12 -7.31
N ARG A 6 -53.23 6.30 -7.70
CA ARG A 6 -51.81 6.28 -7.35
C ARG A 6 -51.03 7.53 -7.83
N ALA A 7 -49.93 7.84 -7.14
CA ALA A 7 -48.57 7.85 -7.72
C ALA A 7 -47.51 8.13 -6.64
N LEU A 8 -46.57 7.19 -6.48
CA LEU A 8 -45.28 7.45 -5.84
C LEU A 8 -44.49 8.42 -6.73
N SER A 9 -43.76 9.37 -6.14
CA SER A 9 -42.65 10.03 -6.82
C SER A 9 -41.56 10.29 -5.80
N VAL A 10 -40.62 9.35 -5.73
CA VAL A 10 -39.33 9.49 -5.04
C VAL A 10 -38.43 10.28 -5.99
N LEU A 11 -38.20 11.56 -5.73
CA LEU A 11 -37.10 12.26 -6.40
C LEU A 11 -35.81 11.89 -5.67
N SER A 12 -35.16 10.86 -6.18
CA SER A 12 -33.78 10.52 -5.84
C SER A 12 -32.87 11.62 -6.38
N VAL A 13 -32.20 12.37 -5.50
CA VAL A 13 -31.14 13.29 -5.91
C VAL A 13 -29.89 12.45 -6.13
N SER A 14 -29.59 12.17 -7.40
CA SER A 14 -28.40 11.45 -7.82
C SER A 14 -27.15 12.21 -7.36
N PHE A 15 -26.39 11.63 -6.42
CA PHE A 15 -25.06 12.09 -6.05
C PHE A 15 -24.11 11.73 -7.21
N LEU A 16 -23.71 12.69 -8.06
CA LEU A 16 -22.55 12.51 -8.93
C LEU A 16 -21.30 12.57 -8.04
N SER A 17 -20.88 11.43 -7.49
CA SER A 17 -19.57 11.29 -6.90
C SER A 17 -18.54 11.19 -8.03
N LEU A 18 -17.85 12.31 -8.28
CA LEU A 18 -16.60 12.30 -9.05
C LEU A 18 -15.58 11.51 -8.21
N MET A 19 -15.44 10.23 -8.48
CA MET A 19 -14.40 9.39 -7.89
C MET A 19 -13.06 9.87 -8.43
N ALA A 20 -12.47 10.88 -7.79
CA ALA A 20 -11.05 11.14 -7.96
C ALA A 20 -10.33 9.84 -7.58
N ALA A 21 -9.61 9.23 -8.53
CA ALA A 21 -8.72 8.13 -8.23
C ALA A 21 -7.69 8.67 -7.23
N VAL A 22 -7.78 8.23 -5.98
CA VAL A 22 -6.74 8.52 -4.99
C VAL A 22 -5.46 7.91 -5.58
N PRO A 23 -4.38 8.69 -5.78
CA PRO A 23 -3.10 8.07 -6.04
C PRO A 23 -2.74 7.31 -4.77
N VAL A 24 -3.02 6.01 -4.75
CA VAL A 24 -2.26 5.09 -3.90
C VAL A 24 -0.81 5.36 -4.28
N LEU A 25 -0.03 5.86 -3.31
CA LEU A 25 1.38 6.22 -3.43
C LEU A 25 2.15 5.03 -4.00
N ALA A 26 2.16 4.85 -5.31
CA ALA A 26 3.07 3.98 -6.02
C ALA A 26 4.31 4.84 -6.30
N ALA A 27 5.31 4.71 -5.43
CA ALA A 27 6.56 5.45 -5.53
C ALA A 27 7.72 4.49 -5.81
N PRO A 28 8.53 4.75 -6.86
CA PRO A 28 9.65 3.88 -7.16
C PRO A 28 10.71 3.98 -6.07
N ALA A 29 11.30 2.84 -5.70
CA ALA A 29 12.33 2.78 -4.67
C ALA A 29 13.38 1.71 -4.98
N TYR A 30 14.51 1.80 -4.28
CA TYR A 30 15.55 0.78 -4.27
C TYR A 30 15.77 0.22 -2.87
N LEU A 31 16.09 -1.06 -2.80
CA LEU A 31 16.55 -1.68 -1.56
C LEU A 31 18.00 -1.28 -1.28
N VAL A 32 18.29 -0.79 -0.08
CA VAL A 32 19.61 -0.25 0.29
C VAL A 32 20.24 -0.98 1.46
N GLY A 33 21.57 -1.02 1.48
CA GLY A 33 22.35 -1.72 2.50
C GLY A 33 23.71 -2.16 1.97
N GLU A 34 24.27 -3.22 2.55
CA GLU A 34 25.50 -3.84 2.05
C GLU A 34 25.23 -4.57 0.72
N PHE A 35 26.09 -4.34 -0.28
CA PHE A 35 25.93 -4.92 -1.61
C PHE A 35 25.84 -6.45 -1.57
N GLY A 36 24.81 -7.01 -2.21
CA GLY A 36 24.57 -8.46 -2.26
C GLY A 36 23.89 -9.03 -1.02
N SER A 37 23.66 -8.23 0.03
CA SER A 37 22.93 -8.67 1.22
C SER A 37 21.44 -8.83 0.95
N ARG A 38 20.82 -9.76 1.68
CA ARG A 38 19.39 -10.04 1.62
C ARG A 38 18.62 -9.11 2.55
N ILE A 39 17.50 -8.58 2.05
CA ILE A 39 16.55 -7.81 2.83
C ILE A 39 15.28 -8.64 3.02
N ASN A 40 14.86 -8.78 4.27
CA ASN A 40 13.65 -9.52 4.61
C ASN A 40 12.41 -8.76 4.14
N VAL A 41 11.50 -9.48 3.48
CA VAL A 41 10.19 -8.98 3.06
C VAL A 41 9.14 -9.67 3.92
N ARG A 42 8.55 -8.90 4.85
CA ARG A 42 7.76 -9.42 5.97
C ARG A 42 6.27 -9.44 5.69
N SER A 43 5.56 -10.31 6.36
CA SER A 43 4.09 -10.40 6.28
C SER A 43 3.37 -9.25 7.00
N GLN A 44 4.02 -8.61 7.98
CA GLN A 44 3.50 -7.49 8.77
C GLN A 44 4.64 -6.48 9.06
N PRO A 45 4.30 -5.20 9.36
CA PRO A 45 5.28 -4.14 9.63
C PRO A 45 5.87 -4.25 11.04
N THR A 46 6.54 -5.36 11.33
CA THR A 46 7.21 -5.60 12.61
C THR A 46 8.36 -6.57 12.42
N THR A 47 9.42 -6.41 13.22
CA THR A 47 10.57 -7.33 13.21
C THR A 47 10.25 -8.75 13.70
N PHE A 48 9.11 -8.98 14.36
CA PHE A 48 8.66 -10.31 14.80
C PHE A 48 7.91 -11.11 13.72
N ALA A 49 7.49 -10.47 12.64
CA ALA A 49 6.71 -11.11 11.59
C ALA A 49 7.55 -12.09 10.76
N SER A 50 6.89 -13.13 10.24
CA SER A 50 7.51 -14.04 9.28
C SER A 50 7.96 -13.31 8.02
N SER A 51 9.03 -13.81 7.40
CA SER A 51 9.61 -13.26 6.15
C SER A 51 9.57 -14.32 5.04
N PRO A 52 8.42 -14.55 4.38
CA PRO A 52 8.30 -15.57 3.34
C PRO A 52 9.07 -15.22 2.05
N HIS A 53 9.44 -13.95 1.89
CA HIS A 53 10.16 -13.43 0.74
C HIS A 53 11.42 -12.68 1.19
N PHE A 54 12.28 -12.38 0.22
CA PHE A 54 13.42 -11.50 0.40
C PHE A 54 13.70 -10.77 -0.92
N GLY A 55 14.29 -9.58 -0.82
CA GLY A 55 14.95 -8.90 -1.92
C GLY A 55 16.46 -8.87 -1.70
N LEU A 56 17.20 -8.43 -2.70
CA LEU A 56 18.62 -8.11 -2.62
C LEU A 56 18.80 -6.60 -2.61
N VAL A 57 19.84 -6.12 -1.93
CA VAL A 57 20.27 -4.73 -2.05
C VAL A 57 20.50 -4.39 -3.53
N GLY A 58 19.92 -3.29 -3.98
CA GLY A 58 19.89 -2.86 -5.38
C GLY A 58 18.62 -3.24 -6.13
N ASP A 59 17.78 -4.13 -5.59
CA ASP A 59 16.49 -4.45 -6.21
C ASP A 59 15.60 -3.22 -6.29
N ARG A 60 14.95 -3.06 -7.44
CA ARG A 60 13.92 -2.03 -7.66
C ARG A 60 12.56 -2.55 -7.21
N VAL A 61 11.85 -1.73 -6.45
CA VAL A 61 10.48 -2.00 -5.98
C VAL A 61 9.59 -0.77 -6.18
N GLU A 62 8.28 -0.96 -6.06
CA GLU A 62 7.33 0.14 -5.89
C GLU A 62 6.84 0.12 -4.45
N VAL A 63 7.04 1.21 -3.70
CA VAL A 63 6.35 1.43 -2.43
C VAL A 63 4.88 1.71 -2.76
N ILE A 64 3.96 1.04 -2.08
CA ILE A 64 2.51 1.13 -2.31
C ILE A 64 1.71 1.38 -1.02
N ASP A 65 2.35 1.30 0.14
CA ASP A 65 1.80 1.72 1.43
C ASP A 65 2.93 2.08 2.41
N ILE A 66 2.61 2.89 3.42
CA ILE A 66 3.55 3.36 4.44
C ILE A 66 2.86 3.32 5.81
N THR A 67 3.54 2.79 6.81
CA THR A 67 3.06 2.85 8.21
C THR A 67 4.22 3.02 9.17
N TYR A 68 3.96 3.59 10.33
CA TYR A 68 4.90 3.62 11.44
C TYR A 68 4.51 2.57 12.47
N ASN A 69 5.50 1.90 13.08
CA ASN A 69 5.29 0.99 14.19
C ASN A 69 5.94 1.56 15.45
N ASP A 70 5.12 1.93 16.44
CA ASP A 70 5.59 2.52 17.70
C ASP A 70 6.39 1.52 18.58
N GLU A 71 6.18 0.21 18.43
CA GLU A 71 6.84 -0.80 19.26
C GLU A 71 8.32 -0.99 18.88
N ASP A 72 8.63 -0.96 17.57
CA ASP A 72 10.01 -1.07 17.09
C ASP A 72 10.62 0.26 16.63
N GLY A 73 9.82 1.33 16.55
CA GLY A 73 10.27 2.69 16.27
C GLY A 73 10.67 2.93 14.82
N TYR A 74 10.19 2.10 13.90
CA TYR A 74 10.51 2.20 12.48
C TYR A 74 9.30 2.59 11.64
N GLU A 75 9.57 3.36 10.59
CA GLU A 75 8.70 3.41 9.42
C GLU A 75 8.85 2.09 8.64
N TRP A 76 7.76 1.66 8.01
CA TRP A 76 7.67 0.44 7.23
C TRP A 76 6.99 0.75 5.90
N TYR A 77 7.58 0.24 4.83
CA TYR A 77 7.06 0.34 3.47
C TYR A 77 6.47 -0.99 3.04
N TYR A 78 5.22 -0.98 2.61
CA TYR A 78 4.66 -2.10 1.86
C TYR A 78 5.08 -1.94 0.41
N VAL A 79 5.78 -2.94 -0.12
CA VAL A 79 6.37 -2.85 -1.46
C VAL A 79 5.84 -3.94 -2.38
N GLU A 80 5.91 -3.67 -3.68
CA GLU A 80 5.69 -4.63 -4.75
C GLU A 80 6.95 -4.77 -5.61
N PHE A 81 7.39 -6.02 -5.80
CA PHE A 81 8.48 -6.37 -6.70
C PHE A 81 7.94 -6.60 -8.12
N ALA A 82 8.79 -6.50 -9.14
CA ALA A 82 8.43 -6.84 -10.52
C ALA A 82 7.92 -8.29 -10.70
N SER A 83 8.29 -9.20 -9.79
CA SER A 83 7.79 -10.58 -9.74
C SER A 83 6.34 -10.70 -9.25
N GLY A 84 5.76 -9.62 -8.72
CA GLY A 84 4.47 -9.61 -8.02
C GLY A 84 4.55 -10.01 -6.54
N ALA A 85 5.75 -10.34 -6.02
CA ALA A 85 5.93 -10.54 -4.58
C ALA A 85 5.67 -9.22 -3.83
N ARG A 86 5.00 -9.31 -2.68
CA ARG A 86 4.65 -8.14 -1.86
C ARG A 86 4.91 -8.39 -0.39
N GLY A 87 5.20 -7.34 0.36
CA GLY A 87 5.40 -7.42 1.80
C GLY A 87 5.99 -6.14 2.38
N TRP A 88 6.16 -6.16 3.69
CA TRP A 88 6.67 -5.03 4.47
C TRP A 88 8.19 -5.09 4.60
N ILE A 89 8.85 -3.97 4.30
CA ILE A 89 10.28 -3.75 4.50
C ILE A 89 10.45 -2.57 5.44
N ARG A 90 11.42 -2.68 6.35
CA ARG A 90 11.75 -1.61 7.28
C ARG A 90 12.34 -0.41 6.54
N GLY A 91 11.94 0.81 6.91
CA GLY A 91 12.19 2.02 6.12
C GLY A 91 13.65 2.38 5.94
N ASP A 92 14.53 2.01 6.88
CA ASP A 92 15.98 2.20 6.77
C ASP A 92 16.67 1.33 5.70
N LEU A 93 15.93 0.40 5.09
CA LEU A 93 16.39 -0.49 4.03
C LEU A 93 15.77 -0.15 2.66
N VAL A 94 15.07 0.99 2.55
CA VAL A 94 14.39 1.41 1.33
C VAL A 94 14.72 2.88 1.04
N GLU A 95 15.19 3.15 -0.17
CA GLU A 95 15.44 4.49 -0.68
C GLU A 95 14.36 4.86 -1.70
N VAL A 96 13.33 5.57 -1.24
CA VAL A 96 12.26 6.10 -2.09
C VAL A 96 12.84 7.19 -2.99
N GLN A 97 12.55 7.09 -4.29
CA GLN A 97 12.96 8.09 -5.26
C GLN A 97 11.94 9.23 -5.23
N GLU A 98 12.39 10.44 -4.91
CA GLU A 98 11.59 11.65 -5.06
C GLU A 98 11.24 11.86 -6.54
N PRO A 99 10.01 12.32 -6.85
CA PRO A 99 9.58 12.59 -8.22
C PRO A 99 10.32 13.75 -8.91
#